data_AF-A0A633WJQ4-F1
#
_entry.id   AF-A0A633WJQ4-F1
#
_cell.length_a   1.000
_cell.length_b   1.000
_cell.length_c   1.000
_cell.angle_alpha   90.00
_cell.angle_beta   90.00
_cell.angle_gamma   90.00
#
_symmetry.space_group_name_H-M   'P 1'
#
loop_
_entity.id
_entity.type
_entity.pdbx_description
1 polymer ?
#
loop_
_entity_poly.entity_id
_entity_poly.type
_entity_poly.pdbx_seq_one_letter_code
_entity_poly.pdbx_strand_id
1 'polypeptide(L)'
;MSIEQSGNSVANGSIIAGNQTNQIIHQYAAKGTNREIQDLYERLKRGDAGDSSSEFCAELEHYMSLQPEIDVRGLDAKLIESNRKDLLFLAKQMKEKATKAIMRRQTSRTAQRIFVIILDQIHYDFIMKVTPLIEADSPRIIVDEKISSIIDELYTSLGENLLELTAKDLLGLLFFLGGNCHIRWDKC
;
A
#
# COMPACT_ATOMS: atom_id res chain seq x y z
N MET A 1 -28.10 45.12 -33.98
CA MET A 1 -28.83 44.05 -34.70
C MET A 1 -29.01 42.91 -33.72
N SER A 2 -30.25 42.63 -33.32
CA SER A 2 -30.58 41.53 -32.39
C SER A 2 -30.82 40.28 -33.23
N ILE A 3 -30.08 39.22 -32.95
CA ILE A 3 -30.27 37.91 -33.59
C ILE A 3 -31.16 37.10 -32.65
N GLU A 4 -32.37 36.79 -33.09
CA GLU A 4 -33.29 35.91 -32.37
C GLU A 4 -33.12 34.48 -32.90
N GLN A 5 -32.88 33.53 -31.99
CA GLN A 5 -32.79 32.11 -32.31
C GLN A 5 -34.00 31.39 -31.72
N SER A 6 -34.76 30.68 -32.55
CA SER A 6 -35.95 29.92 -32.15
C SER A 6 -35.99 28.54 -32.83
N GLY A 7 -36.69 27.57 -32.21
CA GLY A 7 -36.91 26.23 -32.79
C GLY A 7 -36.01 25.10 -32.29
N ASN A 8 -35.25 25.28 -31.21
CA ASN A 8 -34.37 24.22 -30.70
C ASN A 8 -35.17 23.18 -29.90
N SER A 9 -35.14 21.91 -30.32
CA SER A 9 -35.65 20.77 -29.55
C SER A 9 -34.54 19.75 -29.33
N VAL A 10 -34.45 19.21 -28.11
CA VAL A 10 -33.48 18.16 -27.76
C VAL A 10 -34.22 17.07 -26.99
N ALA A 11 -34.11 15.82 -27.47
CA ALA A 11 -34.81 14.68 -26.89
C ALA A 11 -34.13 14.13 -25.62
N ASN A 12 -32.81 14.28 -25.48
CA ASN A 12 -32.03 14.00 -24.27
C ASN A 12 -30.70 14.76 -24.33
N GLY A 13 -30.55 15.82 -23.53
CA GLY A 13 -29.36 16.68 -23.52
C GLY A 13 -29.68 18.12 -23.11
N SER A 14 -28.66 18.96 -23.00
CA SER A 14 -28.80 20.37 -22.58
C SER A 14 -28.60 21.32 -23.76
N ILE A 15 -29.48 22.31 -23.90
CA ILE A 15 -29.28 23.46 -24.80
C ILE A 15 -28.60 24.56 -23.97
N ILE A 16 -27.46 25.06 -24.44
CA ILE A 16 -26.58 25.93 -23.65
C ILE A 16 -25.97 26.98 -24.57
N ALA A 17 -26.06 28.23 -24.18
CA ALA A 17 -25.51 29.38 -24.91
C ALA A 17 -24.05 29.71 -24.53
N GLY A 18 -23.34 28.76 -23.89
CA GLY A 18 -21.98 28.93 -23.36
C GLY A 18 -21.28 27.59 -23.14
N ASN A 19 -20.22 27.57 -22.33
CA ASN A 19 -19.41 26.35 -22.14
C ASN A 19 -19.97 25.46 -21.02
N GLN A 20 -20.31 24.20 -21.31
CA GLN A 20 -20.68 23.21 -20.30
C GLN A 20 -19.47 22.36 -19.94
N THR A 21 -18.97 22.54 -18.73
CA THR A 21 -17.93 21.68 -18.17
C THR A 21 -18.60 20.54 -17.42
N ASN A 22 -18.74 19.38 -18.06
CA ASN A 22 -19.19 18.17 -17.38
C ASN A 22 -18.02 17.58 -16.57
N GLN A 23 -17.91 17.97 -15.30
CA GLN A 23 -17.00 17.29 -14.38
C GLN A 23 -17.64 15.97 -13.93
N ILE A 24 -17.19 14.87 -14.53
CA ILE A 24 -17.49 13.53 -14.03
C ILE A 24 -16.61 13.33 -12.79
N ILE A 25 -17.18 13.59 -11.61
CA ILE A 25 -16.52 13.25 -10.35
C ILE A 25 -16.70 11.75 -10.13
N HIS A 26 -15.66 10.97 -10.41
CA HIS A 26 -15.58 9.60 -9.93
C HIS A 26 -15.41 9.63 -8.41
N GLN A 27 -16.52 9.71 -7.67
CA GLN A 27 -16.52 9.43 -6.24
C GLN A 27 -16.29 7.92 -6.07
N TYR A 28 -15.02 7.52 -5.99
CA TYR A 28 -14.67 6.23 -5.43
C TYR A 28 -15.16 6.23 -3.98
N ALA A 29 -16.11 5.35 -3.65
CA ALA A 29 -16.52 5.16 -2.27
C ALA A 29 -15.27 4.93 -1.43
N ALA A 30 -15.12 5.68 -0.32
CA ALA A 30 -14.01 5.49 0.59
C ALA A 30 -13.96 4.00 0.95
N LYS A 31 -12.85 3.32 0.62
CA LYS A 31 -12.62 1.96 1.07
C LYS A 31 -12.77 1.99 2.59
N GLY A 32 -13.83 1.38 3.09
CA GLY A 32 -14.09 1.30 4.52
C GLY A 32 -12.98 0.53 5.22
N THR A 33 -13.05 0.49 6.54
CA THR A 33 -12.13 -0.31 7.36
C THR A 33 -12.12 -1.77 6.91
N ASN A 34 -10.94 -2.39 6.91
CA ASN A 34 -10.80 -3.80 6.57
C ASN A 34 -11.48 -4.64 7.66
N ARG A 35 -12.60 -5.29 7.30
CA ARG A 35 -13.43 -6.06 8.23
C ARG A 35 -12.69 -7.24 8.86
N GLU A 36 -11.80 -7.90 8.12
CA GLU A 36 -10.99 -9.00 8.66
C GLU A 36 -10.03 -8.48 9.73
N ILE A 37 -9.37 -7.34 9.48
CA ILE A 37 -8.50 -6.70 10.48
C ILE A 37 -9.30 -6.30 11.73
N GLN A 38 -10.52 -5.78 11.58
CA GLN A 38 -11.34 -5.42 12.75
C GLN A 38 -11.72 -6.66 13.58
N ASP A 39 -12.15 -7.76 12.95
CA ASP A 39 -12.45 -9.01 13.65
C ASP A 39 -11.22 -9.57 14.38
N LEU A 40 -10.04 -9.48 13.75
CA LEU A 40 -8.77 -9.86 14.38
C LEU A 40 -8.43 -8.94 15.58
N TYR A 41 -8.73 -7.65 15.51
CA TYR A 41 -8.56 -6.76 16.67
C TYR A 41 -9.50 -7.11 17.82
N GLU A 42 -10.75 -7.46 17.54
CA GLU A 42 -11.67 -7.93 18.57
C GLU A 42 -11.16 -9.21 19.24
N ARG A 43 -10.65 -10.17 18.45
CA ARG A 43 -10.01 -11.38 18.97
C ARG A 43 -8.79 -11.07 19.84
N LEU A 44 -7.94 -10.13 19.40
CA LEU A 44 -6.76 -9.73 20.16
C LEU A 44 -7.14 -9.07 21.50
N LYS A 45 -8.19 -8.26 21.53
CA LYS A 45 -8.73 -7.65 22.78
C LYS A 45 -9.27 -8.69 23.75
N ARG A 46 -9.90 -9.75 23.25
CA ARG A 46 -10.43 -10.83 24.09
C ARG A 46 -9.35 -11.69 24.73
N GLY A 47 -8.14 -11.72 24.15
CA GLY A 47 -7.03 -12.49 24.69
C GLY A 47 -7.29 -14.00 24.65
N ASP A 48 -7.77 -14.51 23.50
CA ASP A 48 -8.13 -15.91 23.33
C ASP A 48 -6.95 -16.85 23.68
N ALA A 49 -7.20 -17.87 24.51
CA ALA A 49 -6.16 -18.80 25.01
C ALA A 49 -5.44 -19.60 23.90
N GLY A 50 -6.02 -19.68 22.69
CA GLY A 50 -5.40 -20.30 21.51
C GLY A 50 -4.55 -19.35 20.66
N ASP A 51 -4.39 -18.10 21.07
CA ASP A 51 -3.67 -17.09 20.30
C ASP A 51 -2.15 -17.16 20.48
N SER A 52 -1.66 -17.84 21.52
CA SER A 52 -0.22 -18.01 21.73
C SER A 52 0.39 -18.97 20.69
N SER A 53 1.41 -18.51 19.97
CA SER A 53 2.22 -19.33 19.05
C SER A 53 3.67 -19.37 19.50
N SER A 54 4.34 -20.50 19.30
CA SER A 54 5.81 -20.61 19.40
C SER A 54 6.52 -20.29 18.09
N GLU A 55 5.80 -20.40 16.95
CA GLU A 55 6.34 -20.29 15.60
C GLU A 55 5.56 -19.27 14.77
N PHE A 56 6.19 -18.83 13.68
CA PHE A 56 5.53 -18.01 12.67
C PHE A 56 4.53 -18.85 11.88
N CYS A 57 3.45 -18.24 11.40
CA CYS A 57 2.57 -18.88 10.44
C CYS A 57 3.26 -18.91 9.07
N ALA A 58 2.96 -19.93 8.26
CA ALA A 58 3.64 -20.18 6.99
C ALA A 58 3.60 -18.97 6.04
N GLU A 59 2.50 -18.22 6.04
CA GLU A 59 2.37 -17.02 5.20
C GLU A 59 3.29 -15.88 5.67
N LEU A 60 3.49 -15.73 6.98
CA LEU A 60 4.43 -14.73 7.49
C LEU A 60 5.87 -15.18 7.23
N GLU A 61 6.17 -16.47 7.41
CA GLU A 61 7.48 -17.06 7.07
C GLU A 61 7.84 -16.82 5.61
N HIS A 62 6.87 -16.91 4.69
CA HIS A 62 7.07 -16.58 3.29
C HIS A 62 7.63 -15.15 3.13
N TYR A 63 6.98 -14.14 3.73
CA TYR A 63 7.43 -12.75 3.66
C TYR A 63 8.73 -12.46 4.42
N MET A 64 9.08 -13.32 5.36
CA MET A 64 10.32 -13.25 6.13
C MET A 64 11.51 -13.87 5.40
N SER A 65 11.24 -14.82 4.52
CA SER A 65 12.27 -15.48 3.71
C SER A 65 12.77 -14.57 2.59
N LEU A 66 14.03 -14.77 2.20
CA LEU A 66 14.55 -14.13 0.98
C LEU A 66 13.94 -14.82 -0.24
N GLN A 67 13.53 -14.03 -1.23
CA GLN A 67 13.06 -14.52 -2.54
C GLN A 67 14.13 -14.24 -3.63
N PRO A 68 15.23 -15.00 -3.67
CA PRO A 68 16.35 -14.75 -4.59
C PRO A 68 15.96 -14.94 -6.06
N GLU A 69 14.90 -15.69 -6.35
CA GLU A 69 14.38 -15.90 -7.71
C GLU A 69 13.81 -14.62 -8.33
N ILE A 70 13.37 -13.66 -7.50
CA ILE A 70 12.81 -12.38 -7.96
C ILE A 70 13.91 -11.34 -8.13
N ASP A 71 14.80 -11.22 -7.14
CA ASP A 71 15.93 -10.31 -7.18
C ASP A 71 17.00 -10.77 -6.18
N VAL A 72 18.25 -10.89 -6.62
CA VAL A 72 19.39 -11.26 -5.76
C VAL A 72 20.04 -10.06 -5.10
N ARG A 73 19.70 -8.83 -5.51
CA ARG A 73 20.28 -7.60 -4.98
C ARG A 73 19.65 -7.24 -3.64
N GLY A 74 20.49 -6.79 -2.72
CA GLY A 74 20.04 -6.20 -1.46
C GLY A 74 19.31 -4.87 -1.68
N LEU A 75 18.55 -4.43 -0.66
CA LEU A 75 17.81 -3.16 -0.67
C LEU A 75 18.66 -1.95 -1.10
N ASP A 76 19.92 -1.92 -0.68
CA ASP A 76 20.86 -0.84 -0.98
C ASP A 76 21.10 -0.68 -2.48
N ALA A 77 21.41 -1.78 -3.16
CA ALA A 77 21.68 -1.80 -4.59
C ALA A 77 20.42 -1.38 -5.36
N LYS A 78 19.26 -1.92 -4.99
CA LYS A 78 17.94 -1.56 -5.55
C LYS A 78 17.68 -0.05 -5.49
N LEU A 79 17.94 0.58 -4.34
CA LEU A 79 17.72 2.02 -4.16
C LEU A 79 18.76 2.87 -4.90
N ILE A 80 20.01 2.41 -5.00
CA ILE A 80 21.04 3.13 -5.75
C ILE A 80 20.72 3.11 -7.25
N GLU A 81 20.39 1.94 -7.78
CA GLU A 81 20.12 1.74 -9.22
C GLU A 81 18.82 2.42 -9.67
N SER A 82 17.85 2.58 -8.75
CA SER A 82 16.62 3.35 -8.98
C SER A 82 16.75 4.85 -8.68
N ASN A 83 17.98 5.37 -8.53
CA ASN A 83 18.27 6.79 -8.29
C ASN A 83 17.61 7.37 -7.01
N ARG A 84 17.61 6.58 -5.94
CA ARG A 84 16.99 6.85 -4.61
C ARG A 84 18.01 6.75 -3.48
N LYS A 85 19.27 7.08 -3.74
CA LYS A 85 20.36 7.00 -2.75
C LYS A 85 20.10 7.83 -1.49
N ASP A 86 19.35 8.93 -1.62
CA ASP A 86 18.91 9.77 -0.51
C ASP A 86 18.03 9.03 0.53
N LEU A 87 17.33 7.97 0.10
CA LEU A 87 16.49 7.16 0.98
C LEU A 87 17.26 6.05 1.70
N LEU A 88 18.52 5.77 1.34
CA LEU A 88 19.22 4.56 1.75
C LEU A 88 19.37 4.43 3.28
N PHE A 89 19.79 5.50 3.95
CA PHE A 89 19.93 5.49 5.42
C PHE A 89 18.58 5.28 6.12
N LEU A 90 17.56 5.99 5.66
CA LEU A 90 16.21 5.92 6.21
C LEU A 90 15.58 4.54 5.99
N ALA A 91 15.67 4.01 4.77
CA ALA A 91 15.10 2.73 4.37
C ALA A 91 15.69 1.57 5.20
N LYS A 92 16.99 1.58 5.47
CA LYS A 92 17.64 0.61 6.36
C LYS A 92 17.08 0.65 7.78
N GLN A 93 17.01 1.83 8.36
CA GLN A 93 16.49 2.00 9.73
C GLN A 93 15.03 1.54 9.81
N MET A 94 14.22 1.88 8.79
CA MET A 94 12.81 1.52 8.74
C MET A 94 12.61 0.02 8.52
N LYS A 95 13.40 -0.63 7.65
CA LYS A 95 13.41 -2.09 7.47
C LYS A 95 13.72 -2.81 8.79
N GLU A 96 14.76 -2.36 9.49
CA GLU A 96 15.16 -2.92 10.78
C GLU A 96 14.05 -2.76 11.83
N LYS A 97 13.42 -1.58 11.89
CA LYS A 97 12.30 -1.31 12.79
C LYS A 97 11.09 -2.20 12.45
N ALA A 98 10.77 -2.37 11.18
CA ALA A 98 9.70 -3.24 10.72
C ALA A 98 9.95 -4.71 11.10
N THR A 99 11.17 -5.21 10.91
CA THR A 99 11.58 -6.55 11.32
C THR A 99 11.37 -6.76 12.82
N LYS A 100 11.81 -5.80 13.65
CA LYS A 100 11.60 -5.82 15.10
C LYS A 100 10.13 -5.77 15.50
N ALA A 101 9.31 -5.00 14.78
CA ALA A 101 7.88 -4.91 15.04
C ALA A 101 7.17 -6.24 14.79
N ILE A 102 7.54 -6.95 13.71
CA ILE A 102 7.04 -8.31 13.41
C ILE A 102 7.49 -9.28 14.51
N MET A 103 8.80 -9.30 14.83
CA MET A 103 9.40 -10.16 15.86
C MET A 103 8.74 -10.01 17.23
N ARG A 104 8.46 -8.77 17.65
CA ARG A 104 7.81 -8.48 18.94
C ARG A 104 6.43 -9.12 19.06
N ARG A 105 5.76 -9.39 17.94
CA ARG A 105 4.42 -9.99 17.91
C ARG A 105 4.40 -11.44 17.43
N GLN A 106 5.58 -12.07 17.30
CA GLN A 106 5.69 -13.46 16.84
C GLN A 106 4.94 -14.46 17.72
N THR A 107 4.66 -14.13 18.99
CA THR A 107 3.96 -15.06 19.88
C THR A 107 2.44 -14.98 19.79
N SER A 108 1.86 -14.09 18.99
CA SER A 108 0.40 -13.96 18.81
C SER A 108 0.01 -14.31 17.38
N ARG A 109 -0.75 -15.38 17.18
CA ARG A 109 -1.22 -15.81 15.85
C ARG A 109 -2.09 -14.75 15.19
N THR A 110 -2.93 -14.09 15.97
CA THR A 110 -3.81 -13.02 15.51
C THR A 110 -2.99 -11.81 15.06
N ALA A 111 -1.97 -11.41 15.83
CA ALA A 111 -1.09 -10.31 15.43
C ALA A 111 -0.24 -10.65 14.20
N GLN A 112 0.26 -11.89 14.11
CA GLN A 112 0.94 -12.38 12.91
C GLN A 112 0.02 -12.32 11.69
N ARG A 113 -1.24 -12.77 11.81
CA ARG A 113 -2.22 -12.72 10.72
C ARG A 113 -2.49 -11.29 10.25
N ILE A 114 -2.58 -10.33 11.17
CA ILE A 114 -2.72 -8.92 10.81
C ILE A 114 -1.50 -8.44 9.99
N PHE A 115 -0.28 -8.79 10.41
CA PHE A 115 0.91 -8.46 9.63
C PHE A 115 0.91 -9.10 8.24
N VAL A 116 0.46 -10.35 8.12
CA VAL A 116 0.32 -11.02 6.82
C VAL A 116 -0.62 -10.22 5.91
N ILE A 117 -1.82 -9.85 6.39
CA ILE A 117 -2.77 -9.06 5.59
C ILE A 117 -2.17 -7.73 5.15
N ILE A 118 -1.45 -7.04 6.04
CA ILE A 118 -0.80 -5.76 5.74
C ILE A 118 0.30 -5.94 4.69
N LEU A 119 1.19 -6.92 4.87
CA LEU A 119 2.29 -7.20 3.93
C LEU A 119 1.76 -7.62 2.56
N ASP A 120 0.73 -8.46 2.54
CA ASP A 120 0.09 -8.94 1.32
C ASP A 120 -0.58 -7.78 0.55
N GLN A 121 -1.27 -6.89 1.26
CA GLN A 121 -1.87 -5.71 0.65
C GLN A 121 -0.82 -4.75 0.08
N ILE A 122 0.27 -4.48 0.82
CA ILE A 122 1.37 -3.64 0.33
C ILE A 122 2.00 -4.26 -0.92
N HIS A 123 2.28 -5.56 -0.87
CA HIS A 123 2.87 -6.31 -1.97
C HIS A 123 1.98 -6.27 -3.22
N TYR A 124 0.71 -6.62 -3.07
CA TYR A 124 -0.28 -6.58 -4.15
C TYR A 124 -0.40 -5.17 -4.77
N ASP A 125 -0.59 -4.14 -3.94
CA ASP A 125 -0.73 -2.76 -4.44
C ASP A 125 0.55 -2.27 -5.12
N PHE A 126 1.72 -2.64 -4.60
CA PHE A 126 3.00 -2.28 -5.22
C PHE A 126 3.14 -2.93 -6.61
N ILE A 127 2.86 -4.23 -6.73
CA ILE A 127 2.92 -4.93 -8.02
C ILE A 127 1.90 -4.34 -9.01
N MET A 128 0.67 -4.08 -8.57
CA MET A 128 -0.40 -3.67 -9.47
C MET A 128 -0.38 -2.18 -9.83
N LYS A 129 0.15 -1.32 -8.97
CA LYS A 129 0.05 0.14 -9.13
C LYS A 129 1.39 0.86 -9.25
N VAL A 130 2.46 0.34 -8.63
CA VAL A 130 3.78 1.00 -8.62
C VAL A 130 4.69 0.42 -9.69
N THR A 131 4.76 -0.91 -9.79
CA THR A 131 5.60 -1.61 -10.76
C THR A 131 5.33 -1.14 -12.20
N PRO A 132 4.08 -0.99 -12.67
CA PRO A 132 3.82 -0.49 -14.03
C PRO A 132 4.34 0.93 -14.27
N LEU A 133 4.35 1.78 -13.24
CA LEU A 133 4.91 3.14 -13.35
C LEU A 133 6.43 3.10 -13.50
N ILE A 134 7.09 2.21 -12.74
CA ILE A 134 8.54 1.97 -12.85
C ILE A 134 8.88 1.46 -14.25
N GLU A 135 8.16 0.44 -14.75
CA GLU A 135 8.34 -0.10 -16.11
C GLU A 135 8.17 0.97 -17.20
N ALA A 136 7.19 1.85 -17.02
CA ALA A 136 6.91 2.97 -17.93
C ALA A 136 7.91 4.14 -17.84
N ASP A 137 8.98 4.03 -17.04
CA ASP A 137 9.94 5.13 -16.80
C ASP A 137 9.30 6.40 -16.22
N SER A 138 8.24 6.23 -15.43
CA SER A 138 7.53 7.37 -14.87
C SER A 138 8.45 8.20 -13.96
N PRO A 139 8.30 9.53 -13.93
CA PRO A 139 9.10 10.39 -13.07
C PRO A 139 9.02 9.94 -11.61
N ARG A 140 10.15 10.02 -10.89
CA ARG A 140 10.25 9.62 -9.48
C ARG A 140 9.13 10.19 -8.61
N ILE A 141 8.76 11.45 -8.80
CA ILE A 141 7.69 12.11 -8.04
C ILE A 141 6.34 11.40 -8.19
N ILE A 142 6.01 10.90 -9.38
CA ILE A 142 4.77 10.17 -9.66
C ILE A 142 4.78 8.81 -8.95
N VAL A 143 5.92 8.13 -8.97
CA VAL A 143 6.11 6.86 -8.27
C VAL A 143 5.98 7.06 -6.75
N ASP A 144 6.60 8.11 -6.23
CA ASP A 144 6.58 8.44 -4.79
C ASP A 144 5.19 8.84 -4.31
N GLU A 145 4.46 9.64 -5.10
CA GLU A 145 3.05 9.96 -4.85
C GLU A 145 2.18 8.71 -4.85
N LYS A 146 2.42 7.78 -5.78
CA LYS A 146 1.67 6.52 -5.82
C LYS A 146 1.94 5.66 -4.59
N ILE A 147 3.20 5.56 -4.16
CA ILE A 147 3.58 4.86 -2.93
C ILE A 147 2.91 5.52 -1.73
N SER A 148 2.95 6.85 -1.61
CA SER A 148 2.26 7.58 -0.52
C SER A 148 0.78 7.26 -0.48
N SER A 149 0.09 7.32 -1.62
CA SER A 149 -1.34 6.99 -1.73
C SER A 149 -1.65 5.57 -1.23
N ILE A 150 -0.81 4.58 -1.56
CA ILE A 150 -0.97 3.20 -1.10
C ILE A 150 -0.84 3.12 0.43
N ILE A 151 0.17 3.79 1.00
CA ILE A 151 0.37 3.82 2.45
C ILE A 151 -0.78 4.52 3.17
N ASP A 152 -1.28 5.63 2.63
CA ASP A 152 -2.39 6.39 3.22
C ASP A 152 -3.73 5.63 3.13
N GLU A 153 -4.01 4.99 1.99
CA GLU A 153 -5.15 4.09 1.80
C GLU A 153 -5.11 2.92 2.79
N LEU A 154 -3.95 2.28 2.91
CA LEU A 154 -3.75 1.16 3.83
C LEU A 154 -3.91 1.60 5.28
N TYR A 155 -3.28 2.71 5.67
CA TYR A 155 -3.39 3.27 7.02
C TYR A 155 -4.85 3.56 7.38
N THR A 156 -5.60 4.18 6.47
CA THR A 156 -7.04 4.43 6.64
C THR A 156 -7.82 3.12 6.82
N SER A 157 -7.47 2.07 6.06
CA SER A 157 -8.13 0.77 6.14
C SER A 157 -7.88 0.03 7.45
N LEU A 158 -6.82 0.36 8.21
CA LEU A 158 -6.53 -0.26 9.51
C LEU A 158 -7.61 0.03 10.55
N GLY A 159 -8.39 1.11 10.41
CA GLY A 159 -9.44 1.46 11.37
C GLY A 159 -8.89 1.75 12.76
N GLU A 160 -9.33 1.00 13.77
CA GLU A 160 -8.94 1.22 15.18
C GLU A 160 -7.43 1.15 15.44
N ASN A 161 -6.69 0.44 14.57
CA ASN A 161 -5.23 0.33 14.63
C ASN A 161 -4.70 -0.12 16.00
N LEU A 162 -5.20 -1.26 16.49
CA LEU A 162 -4.81 -1.83 17.79
C LEU A 162 -3.31 -2.20 17.86
N LEU A 163 -2.65 -2.37 16.71
CA LEU A 163 -1.21 -2.58 16.64
C LEU A 163 -0.39 -1.27 16.70
N GLU A 164 -1.04 -0.11 16.79
CA GLU A 164 -0.42 1.21 16.86
C GLU A 164 0.58 1.47 15.72
N LEU A 165 0.29 0.92 14.53
CA LEU A 165 1.15 1.07 13.36
C LEU A 165 0.95 2.46 12.75
N THR A 166 2.02 3.24 12.62
CA THR A 166 1.95 4.54 11.94
C THR A 166 2.16 4.38 10.43
N ALA A 167 1.84 5.40 9.63
CA ALA A 167 2.20 5.43 8.21
C ALA A 167 3.70 5.20 7.96
N LYS A 168 4.57 5.65 8.87
CA LYS A 168 6.01 5.36 8.81
C LYS A 168 6.29 3.87 9.03
N ASP A 169 5.57 3.20 9.92
CA ASP A 169 5.75 1.76 10.13
C ASP A 169 5.29 0.97 8.90
N LEU A 170 4.20 1.38 8.25
CA LEU A 170 3.75 0.80 6.97
C LEU A 170 4.76 1.00 5.84
N LEU A 171 5.33 2.20 5.71
CA LEU A 171 6.43 2.44 4.77
C LEU A 171 7.67 1.59 5.11
N GLY A 172 7.92 1.32 6.39
CA GLY A 172 8.97 0.40 6.83
C GLY A 172 8.69 -1.04 6.40
N LEU A 173 7.44 -1.49 6.43
CA LEU A 173 7.03 -2.81 5.91
C LEU A 173 7.23 -2.90 4.39
N LEU A 174 7.04 -1.81 3.64
CA LEU A 174 7.39 -1.77 2.21
C LEU A 174 8.90 -1.95 1.99
N PHE A 175 9.75 -1.25 2.74
CA PHE A 175 11.21 -1.45 2.65
C PHE A 175 11.64 -2.84 3.11
N PHE A 176 10.92 -3.44 4.07
CA PHE A 176 11.12 -4.82 4.48
C PHE A 176 10.87 -5.78 3.31
N LEU A 177 9.75 -5.66 2.59
CA LEU A 177 9.47 -6.45 1.39
C LEU A 177 10.56 -6.28 0.32
N GLY A 178 11.01 -5.04 0.07
CA GLY A 178 12.08 -4.76 -0.88
C GLY A 178 13.41 -5.40 -0.48
N GLY A 179 13.71 -5.36 0.82
CA GLY A 179 14.92 -5.96 1.37
C GLY A 179 14.89 -7.48 1.49
N ASN A 180 13.71 -8.11 1.43
CA ASN A 180 13.53 -9.56 1.38
C ASN A 180 13.25 -10.07 -0.06
N CYS A 181 13.34 -9.18 -1.04
CA CYS A 181 13.20 -9.46 -2.46
C CYS A 181 11.80 -9.83 -2.96
N HIS A 182 10.76 -9.47 -2.22
CA HIS A 182 9.37 -9.60 -2.70
C HIS A 182 9.00 -8.51 -3.72
N ILE A 183 9.69 -7.36 -3.70
CA ILE A 183 9.46 -6.27 -4.67
C ILE A 183 10.76 -5.80 -5.32
N ARG A 184 10.63 -5.28 -6.54
CA ARG A 184 11.70 -4.64 -7.34
C ARG A 184 11.45 -3.14 -7.44
N TRP A 185 12.53 -2.35 -7.37
CA TRP A 185 12.45 -0.87 -7.37
C TRP A 185 12.90 -0.26 -8.71
N ASP A 186 13.23 -1.12 -9.65
CA ASP A 186 13.80 -0.87 -10.95
C ASP A 186 13.13 -1.80 -11.97
N LYS A 187 13.40 -1.56 -13.25
CA LYS A 187 12.77 -2.29 -14.35
C LYS A 187 13.24 -3.74 -14.42
N CYS A 188 12.32 -4.60 -14.85
CA CYS A 188 12.53 -6.04 -15.02
C CYS A 188 13.20 -6.40 -16.35
#